data_AF-A0A531LM12-F1
#
_entry.id   AF-A0A531LM12-F1
#
_cell.length_a   1.000
_cell.length_b   1.000
_cell.length_c   1.000
_cell.angle_alpha   90.00
_cell.angle_beta   90.00
_cell.angle_gamma   90.00
#
_symmetry.space_group_name_H-M   'P 1'
#
loop_
_entity.id
_entity.type
_entity.pdbx_description
1 polymer ?
#
loop_
_entity_poly.entity_id
_entity_poly.type
_entity_poly.pdbx_seq_one_letter_code
_entity_poly.pdbx_strand_id
1 'polypeptide(L)'
;LMKDHWPDEPPAQAYASLAQLFGYCVASPETFEQANGRERRLDAERRIEEALETGDSLDAQIVLMALHAKLISAEVVERFGLSAE
;
A
#
# COMPACT_ATOMS: atom_id res chain seq x y z
N LEU A 1 -13.58 0.35 -3.67
CA LEU A 1 -12.14 0.63 -3.88
C LEU A 1 -11.82 0.71 -5.38
N MET A 2 -11.44 -0.38 -6.07
CA MET A 2 -11.02 -0.31 -7.49
C MET A 2 -12.11 0.20 -8.43
N LYS A 3 -13.36 -0.28 -8.27
CA LYS A 3 -14.52 0.16 -9.08
C LYS A 3 -14.99 1.59 -8.81
N ASP A 4 -14.49 2.21 -7.74
CA ASP A 4 -14.79 3.61 -7.43
C ASP A 4 -13.82 4.56 -8.14
N HIS A 5 -12.65 4.06 -8.56
CA HIS A 5 -11.62 4.81 -9.28
C HIS A 5 -11.64 4.58 -10.80
N TRP A 6 -12.26 3.49 -11.27
CA TRP A 6 -12.49 3.24 -12.69
C TRP A 6 -13.95 2.89 -12.95
N PRO A 7 -14.63 3.57 -13.91
CA PRO A 7 -16.02 3.28 -14.26
C PRO A 7 -16.18 1.91 -14.94
N ASP A 8 -15.12 1.43 -15.59
CA ASP A 8 -15.02 0.12 -16.25
C ASP A 8 -13.89 -0.73 -15.62
N GLU A 9 -13.57 -1.88 -16.21
CA GLU A 9 -12.46 -2.74 -15.76
C GLU A 9 -11.13 -1.94 -15.73
N PRO A 10 -10.42 -1.90 -14.59
CA PRO A 10 -9.12 -1.23 -14.49
C PRO A 10 -8.10 -1.82 -15.49
N PRO A 11 -7.20 -0.99 -16.05
CA PRO A 11 -6.15 -1.51 -16.91
C PRO A 11 -5.25 -2.47 -16.13
N ALA A 12 -4.70 -3.50 -16.80
CA ALA A 12 -3.89 -4.54 -16.14
C ALA A 12 -2.76 -3.98 -15.25
N GLN A 13 -2.15 -2.87 -15.65
CA GLN A 13 -1.11 -2.18 -14.87
C GLN A 13 -1.58 -1.61 -13.53
N ALA A 14 -2.87 -1.25 -13.40
CA ALA A 14 -3.44 -0.77 -12.15
C ALA A 14 -3.44 -1.88 -11.09
N TYR A 15 -3.73 -3.12 -11.49
CA TYR A 15 -3.66 -4.28 -10.60
C TYR A 15 -2.24 -4.54 -10.11
N ALA A 16 -1.25 -4.49 -10.99
CA ALA A 16 0.16 -4.68 -10.61
C ALA A 16 0.63 -3.60 -9.63
N SER A 17 0.29 -2.34 -9.91
CA SER A 17 0.64 -1.21 -9.04
C SER A 17 -0.03 -1.30 -7.65
N LEU A 18 -1.30 -1.71 -7.61
CA LEU A 18 -2.02 -1.93 -6.34
C LEU A 18 -1.44 -3.11 -5.57
N ALA A 19 -1.21 -4.24 -6.26
CA ALA A 19 -0.66 -5.45 -5.65
C ALA A 19 0.74 -5.20 -5.06
N GLN A 20 1.54 -4.32 -5.67
CA GLN A 20 2.84 -3.91 -5.13
C GLN A 20 2.68 -3.21 -3.78
N LEU A 21 1.82 -2.17 -3.70
CA LEU A 21 1.61 -1.43 -2.46
C LEU A 21 0.98 -2.30 -1.37
N PHE A 22 -0.06 -3.06 -1.72
CA PHE A 22 -0.71 -3.98 -0.79
C PHE A 22 0.25 -5.08 -0.32
N GLY A 23 1.05 -5.63 -1.23
CA GLY A 23 2.09 -6.61 -0.90
C GLY A 23 3.13 -6.05 0.06
N TYR A 24 3.54 -4.79 -0.08
CA TYR A 24 4.42 -4.12 0.88
C TYR A 24 3.74 -3.93 2.24
N CYS A 25 2.45 -3.61 2.28
CA CYS A 25 1.72 -3.49 3.55
C CYS A 25 1.68 -4.83 4.30
N VAL A 26 1.49 -5.94 3.59
CA VAL A 26 1.35 -7.28 4.20
C VAL A 26 2.70 -7.89 4.55
N ALA A 27 3.71 -7.73 3.70
CA ALA A 27 5.06 -8.19 3.96
C ALA A 27 5.80 -7.23 4.92
N SER A 28 6.85 -7.70 5.61
CA SER A 28 7.80 -6.77 6.21
C SER A 28 8.60 -6.05 5.10
N PRO A 29 9.12 -4.83 5.35
CA PRO A 29 9.93 -4.11 4.36
C PRO A 29 11.11 -4.95 3.84
N GLU A 30 11.76 -5.70 4.71
CA GLU A 30 12.86 -6.60 4.33
C GLU A 30 12.37 -7.76 3.44
N THR A 31 11.31 -8.46 3.84
CA THR A 31 10.75 -9.57 3.06
C THR A 31 10.30 -9.10 1.68
N PHE A 32 9.69 -7.91 1.62
CA PHE A 32 9.27 -7.30 0.37
C PHE A 32 10.46 -6.97 -0.53
N GLU A 33 11.52 -6.35 0.01
CA GLU A 33 12.74 -6.02 -0.75
C GLU A 33 13.42 -7.28 -1.28
N GLN A 34 13.52 -8.35 -0.49
CA GLN A 34 14.12 -9.62 -0.95
C GLN A 34 13.38 -10.21 -2.16
N ALA A 35 12.05 -10.10 -2.20
CA ALA A 35 11.24 -10.65 -3.28
C ALA A 35 11.12 -9.72 -4.51
N ASN A 36 11.14 -8.40 -4.30
CA ASN A 36 10.77 -7.41 -5.33
C ASN A 36 11.91 -6.46 -5.71
N GLY A 37 12.98 -6.40 -4.92
CA GLY A 37 14.09 -5.46 -5.07
C GLY A 37 13.89 -4.13 -4.36
N ARG A 38 15.01 -3.46 -4.10
CA ARG A 38 15.09 -2.20 -3.32
C ARG A 38 14.30 -1.05 -3.94
N GLU A 39 14.32 -0.91 -5.27
CA GLU A 39 13.60 0.18 -5.95
C GLU A 39 12.10 0.10 -5.72
N ARG A 40 11.51 -1.10 -5.81
CA ARG A 40 10.08 -1.31 -5.54
C ARG A 40 9.72 -1.08 -4.09
N ARG A 41 10.63 -1.38 -3.16
CA ARG A 41 10.45 -1.04 -1.74
C ARG A 41 10.38 0.48 -1.56
N LEU A 42 11.37 1.21 -2.08
CA LEU A 42 11.43 2.67 -1.98
C LEU A 42 10.22 3.35 -2.62
N ASP A 43 9.75 2.84 -3.76
CA ASP A 43 8.53 3.33 -4.40
C ASP A 43 7.28 3.12 -3.53
N ALA A 44 7.12 1.94 -2.91
CA ALA A 44 6.02 1.68 -2.00
C ALA A 44 6.07 2.59 -0.76
N GLU A 45 7.26 2.81 -0.19
CA GLU A 45 7.44 3.71 0.96
C GLU A 45 7.04 5.14 0.62
N ARG A 46 7.52 5.68 -0.50
CA ARG A 46 7.15 7.01 -1.00
C ARG A 46 5.63 7.14 -1.19
N ARG A 47 4.98 6.11 -1.75
CA ARG A 47 3.53 6.11 -1.95
C ARG A 47 2.75 6.15 -0.63
N ILE A 48 3.23 5.48 0.41
CA ILE A 48 2.61 5.54 1.74
C ILE A 48 2.77 6.96 2.32
N GLU A 49 3.94 7.56 2.21
CA GLU A 49 4.17 8.95 2.66
C GLU A 49 3.22 9.93 1.97
N GLU A 50 3.12 9.87 0.63
CA GLU A 50 2.20 10.70 -0.16
C GLU A 50 0.72 10.44 0.19
N ALA A 51 0.36 9.18 0.48
CA ALA A 51 -0.97 8.80 0.89
C ALA A 51 -1.34 9.38 2.27
N LEU A 52 -0.40 9.41 3.21
CA LEU A 52 -0.59 10.01 4.52
C LEU A 52 -0.74 11.53 4.44
N GLU A 53 -0.04 12.18 3.52
CA GLU A 53 -0.18 13.63 3.27
C GLU A 53 -1.54 13.98 2.62
N THR A 54 -2.00 13.16 1.67
CA THR A 54 -3.24 13.42 0.91
C THR A 54 -4.50 13.02 1.69
N GLY A 55 -4.46 11.89 2.40
CA GLY A 55 -5.51 11.41 3.29
C GLY A 55 -6.66 10.61 2.63
N ASP A 56 -7.01 10.86 1.37
CA ASP A 56 -8.16 10.20 0.69
C ASP A 56 -7.81 9.50 -0.63
N SER A 57 -6.53 9.44 -0.98
CA SER A 57 -6.05 8.78 -2.20
C SER A 57 -6.37 7.29 -2.22
N LEU A 58 -6.36 6.68 -3.41
CA LEU A 58 -6.52 5.22 -3.54
C LEU A 58 -5.50 4.47 -2.68
N ASP A 59 -4.26 4.97 -2.61
CA ASP A 59 -3.20 4.40 -1.79
C ASP A 59 -3.52 4.50 -0.30
N ALA A 60 -4.06 5.63 0.17
CA ALA A 60 -4.52 5.78 1.54
C ALA A 60 -5.63 4.77 1.88
N GLN A 61 -6.58 4.58 0.96
CA GLN A 61 -7.65 3.60 1.12
C GLN A 61 -7.12 2.15 1.13
N ILE A 62 -6.08 1.82 0.35
CA ILE A 62 -5.43 0.50 0.36
C ILE A 62 -4.74 0.26 1.71
N VAL A 63 -3.97 1.23 2.19
CA VAL A 63 -3.27 1.13 3.49
C VAL A 63 -4.27 1.00 4.62
N LEU A 64 -5.31 1.83 4.64
CA LEU A 64 -6.38 1.79 5.63
C LEU A 64 -7.14 0.45 5.61
N MET A 65 -7.40 -0.10 4.42
CA MET A 65 -8.01 -1.42 4.27
C MET A 65 -7.12 -2.53 4.85
N ALA A 66 -5.82 -2.54 4.53
CA ALA A 66 -4.87 -3.52 5.08
C ALA A 66 -4.78 -3.43 6.61
N LEU A 67 -4.82 -2.20 7.15
CA LEU A 67 -4.82 -1.92 8.58
C LEU A 67 -6.09 -2.45 9.26
N HIS A 68 -7.29 -2.08 8.78
CA HIS A 68 -8.55 -2.58 9.35
C HIS A 68 -8.72 -4.09 9.22
N ALA A 69 -8.24 -4.68 8.12
CA ALA A 69 -8.25 -6.12 7.93
C ALA A 69 -7.24 -6.86 8.82
N LYS A 70 -6.39 -6.15 9.58
CA LYS A 70 -5.29 -6.69 10.39
C LYS A 70 -4.30 -7.52 9.58
N LEU A 71 -4.15 -7.17 8.30
CA LEU A 71 -3.21 -7.81 7.39
C LEU A 71 -1.90 -7.03 7.30
N ILE A 72 -1.89 -5.77 7.71
CA ILE A 72 -0.69 -4.93 7.68
C ILE A 72 0.35 -5.43 8.68
N SER A 73 1.61 -5.41 8.24
CA SER A 73 2.77 -5.74 9.07
C SER A 73 2.95 -4.74 10.21
N ALA A 74 3.26 -5.23 11.41
CA ALA A 74 3.53 -4.38 12.57
C ALA A 74 4.70 -3.42 12.33
N GLU A 75 5.73 -3.85 11.58
CA GLU A 75 6.86 -2.99 11.23
C GLU A 75 6.43 -1.82 10.33
N VAL A 76 5.49 -2.04 9.40
CA VAL A 76 4.96 -0.99 8.54
C VAL A 76 4.11 -0.02 9.36
N VAL A 77 3.30 -0.53 10.29
CA VAL A 77 2.53 0.31 11.23
C VAL A 77 3.44 1.20 12.05
N GLU A 78 4.48 0.64 12.67
CA GLU A 78 5.44 1.37 13.49
C GLU A 78 6.20 2.41 12.67
N ARG A 79 6.71 2.01 11.50
CA ARG A 79 7.51 2.88 10.62
C ARG A 79 6.77 4.14 10.17
N PHE A 80 5.47 4.01 9.86
CA PHE A 80 4.67 5.09 9.29
C PHE A 80 3.69 5.70 10.30
N GLY A 81 3.68 5.25 11.56
CA GLY A 81 2.77 5.77 12.59
C GLY A 81 1.29 5.54 12.25
N LEU A 82 0.96 4.43 11.60
CA LEU A 82 -0.38 4.18 11.08
C LEU A 82 -1.35 3.88 12.23
N SER A 83 -2.55 4.47 12.15
CA SER A 83 -3.64 4.19 13.08
C SER A 83 -4.99 4.25 12.36
N ALA A 84 -5.95 3.50 12.90
CA ALA A 84 -7.33 3.48 12.45
C ALA A 84 -8.19 3.66 13.70
N GLU A 85 -8.28 4.89 14.17
CA GLU A 85 -9.22 5.31 15.22
C GLU A 85 -10.57 5.69 14.60
#